data_AF-A0A182JY12-F1
#
_entry.id   AF-A0A182JY12-F1
#
_cell.length_a   1.000
_cell.length_b   1.000
_cell.length_c   1.000
_cell.angle_alpha   90.00
_cell.angle_beta   90.00
_cell.angle_gamma   90.00
#
_symmetry.space_group_name_H-M   'P 1'
#
loop_
_entity.id
_entity.type
_entity.pdbx_description
1 polymer ?
#
loop_
_entity_poly.entity_id
_entity_poly.type
_entity_poly.pdbx_seq_one_letter_code
_entity_poly.pdbx_strand_id
1 'polypeptide(L)'
;MSCAVTAIVLSISLALFTDALYYIPKATLASVVISAMLFMPDYEEIGNIWRTKKLDMIPFLATALACLFYELDYGILVGIGINCCILLYLISSPGLSAEEMQLAGLSVLLVKVDQSLAFSSAECLRDWILKRVDQRDNIELVVIDGQNIHFADTTVAKNFVSIEEDLRIRRMRLMLWRFESKVAFAFLRMRKELFITLLRADVLLQDAVARWKHLNYQVTWDSSGVLRGVTVIGGGGLRTC
;
A
#
# COMPACT_ATOMS: atom_id res chain seq x y z
N MET A 1 6.55 13.88 42.26
CA MET A 1 6.24 14.01 43.71
C MET A 1 4.78 13.63 44.02
N SER A 2 3.80 13.99 43.17
CA SER A 2 2.36 13.73 43.38
C SER A 2 1.96 12.24 43.50
N CYS A 3 2.53 11.34 42.68
CA CYS A 3 2.24 9.89 42.75
C CYS A 3 2.77 9.24 44.04
N ALA A 4 3.93 9.71 44.53
CA ALA A 4 4.50 9.22 45.78
C ALA A 4 3.67 9.69 46.98
N VAL A 5 3.24 10.96 46.99
CA VAL A 5 2.36 11.50 48.05
C VAL A 5 1.02 10.76 48.07
N THR A 6 0.38 10.55 46.92
CA THR A 6 -0.88 9.79 46.83
C THR A 6 -0.72 8.34 47.27
N ALA A 7 0.36 7.66 46.88
CA ALA A 7 0.63 6.29 47.33
C ALA A 7 0.86 6.22 48.86
N ILE A 8 1.61 7.15 49.45
CA ILE A 8 1.83 7.22 50.90
C ILE A 8 0.52 7.48 51.64
N VAL A 9 -0.29 8.44 51.17
CA VAL A 9 -1.61 8.76 51.75
C VAL A 9 -2.56 7.56 51.63
N LEU A 10 -2.60 6.87 50.49
CA LEU A 10 -3.39 5.63 50.32
C LEU A 10 -2.93 4.54 51.28
N SER A 11 -1.63 4.36 51.45
CA SER A 11 -1.05 3.33 52.33
C SER A 11 -1.38 3.60 53.80
N ILE A 12 -1.27 4.85 54.24
CA ILE A 12 -1.63 5.28 55.60
C ILE A 12 -3.15 5.17 55.80
N SER A 13 -3.95 5.57 54.81
CA SER A 13 -5.41 5.46 54.86
C SER A 13 -5.84 4.02 55.02
N LEU A 14 -5.31 3.08 54.22
CA LEU A 14 -5.62 1.66 54.36
C LEU A 14 -5.21 1.13 55.74
N ALA A 15 -4.03 1.48 56.26
CA ALA A 15 -3.55 1.02 57.56
C ALA A 15 -4.41 1.50 58.74
N LEU A 16 -4.95 2.72 58.69
CA LEU A 16 -5.73 3.31 59.78
C LEU A 16 -7.25 3.08 59.65
N PHE A 17 -7.78 3.01 58.42
CA PHE A 17 -9.22 2.88 58.15
C PHE A 17 -9.67 1.45 57.83
N THR A 18 -8.81 0.43 57.91
CA THR A 18 -9.18 -0.98 57.61
C THR A 18 -10.46 -1.42 58.35
N ASP A 19 -10.61 -1.07 59.64
CA ASP A 19 -11.80 -1.44 60.43
C ASP A 19 -13.08 -0.75 59.94
N ALA A 20 -12.97 0.47 59.42
CA ALA A 20 -14.10 1.22 58.86
C ALA A 20 -14.45 0.74 57.44
N LEU A 21 -13.45 0.33 56.65
CA LEU A 21 -13.66 -0.21 55.29
C LEU A 21 -14.40 -1.55 55.30
N TYR A 22 -14.31 -2.32 56.40
CA TYR A 22 -15.01 -3.60 56.55
C TYR A 22 -16.54 -3.46 56.48
N TYR A 23 -17.09 -2.34 56.98
CA TYR A 23 -18.53 -2.10 57.00
C TYR A 23 -19.10 -1.55 55.68
N ILE A 24 -18.27 -1.40 54.63
CA ILE A 24 -18.72 -0.84 53.37
C ILE A 24 -19.66 -1.82 52.65
N PRO A 25 -20.90 -1.42 52.33
CA PRO A 25 -21.80 -2.23 51.54
C PRO A 25 -21.24 -2.46 50.13
N LYS A 26 -21.32 -3.71 49.64
CA LYS A 26 -20.91 -4.06 48.26
C LYS A 26 -21.59 -3.21 47.18
N ALA A 27 -22.80 -2.72 47.46
CA ALA A 27 -23.55 -1.83 46.57
C ALA A 27 -22.82 -0.50 46.33
N THR A 28 -22.19 0.09 47.35
CA THR A 28 -21.47 1.37 47.22
C THR A 28 -20.23 1.20 46.34
N LEU A 29 -19.48 0.10 46.51
CA LEU A 29 -18.32 -0.21 45.66
C LEU A 29 -18.73 -0.40 44.19
N ALA A 30 -19.80 -1.16 43.94
CA ALA A 30 -20.34 -1.34 42.60
C ALA A 30 -20.78 0.00 41.97
N SER A 31 -21.45 0.86 42.74
CA SER A 31 -21.88 2.19 42.27
C SER A 31 -20.71 3.07 41.83
N VAL A 32 -19.61 3.08 42.60
CA VAL A 32 -18.42 3.89 42.27
C VAL A 32 -17.75 3.35 40.99
N VAL A 33 -17.64 2.02 40.84
CA VAL A 33 -17.06 1.41 39.64
C VAL A 33 -17.91 1.71 38.40
N ILE A 34 -19.23 1.54 38.48
CA ILE A 34 -20.14 1.84 37.36
C ILE A 34 -20.06 3.32 36.99
N SER A 35 -20.07 4.22 37.98
CA SER A 35 -19.93 5.65 37.73
C SER A 35 -18.61 6.00 37.06
N ALA A 36 -17.50 5.35 37.42
CA ALA A 36 -16.21 5.57 36.78
C ALA A 36 -16.19 5.05 35.33
N MET A 37 -16.79 3.87 35.07
CA MET A 37 -16.83 3.27 33.74
C MET A 37 -17.72 4.04 32.76
N LEU A 38 -18.83 4.63 33.20
CA LEU A 38 -19.74 5.39 32.33
C LEU A 38 -19.09 6.61 31.67
N PHE A 39 -18.08 7.20 32.32
CA PHE A 39 -17.34 8.37 31.83
C PHE A 39 -16.03 8.00 31.10
N MET A 40 -15.67 6.72 31.05
CA MET A 40 -14.43 6.26 30.41
C MET A 40 -14.50 6.18 28.87
N PRO A 41 -15.61 5.78 28.22
CA PRO A 41 -15.66 5.73 26.76
C PRO A 41 -15.92 7.12 26.15
N ASP A 42 -15.05 7.54 25.23
CA ASP A 42 -15.26 8.73 24.41
C ASP A 42 -16.29 8.45 23.31
N TYR A 43 -17.54 8.86 23.55
CA TYR A 43 -18.66 8.61 22.61
C TYR A 43 -18.49 9.34 21.25
N GLU A 44 -17.76 10.45 21.21
CA GLU A 44 -17.50 11.20 19.97
C GLU A 44 -16.59 10.40 19.02
N GLU A 45 -15.59 9.71 19.55
CA GLU A 45 -14.65 8.91 18.76
C GLU A 45 -15.35 7.73 18.09
N ILE A 46 -16.31 7.08 18.77
CA ILE A 46 -17.12 6.00 18.18
C ILE A 46 -17.92 6.52 16.98
N GLY A 47 -18.50 7.72 17.10
CA GLY A 47 -19.20 8.37 15.99
C GLY A 47 -18.30 8.72 14.81
N ASN A 48 -17.08 9.20 15.09
CA ASN A 48 -16.09 9.56 14.08
C ASN A 48 -15.56 8.32 13.32
N ILE A 49 -15.31 7.21 14.02
CA ILE A 49 -14.89 5.94 13.40
C ILE A 49 -15.97 5.45 12.44
N TRP A 50 -17.24 5.50 12.85
CA TRP A 50 -18.34 5.01 12.02
C TRP A 50 -18.53 5.82 10.72
N ARG A 51 -18.28 7.13 10.75
CA ARG A 51 -18.37 8.00 9.57
C ARG A 51 -17.15 7.89 8.65
N THR A 52 -15.96 7.64 9.20
CA THR A 52 -14.71 7.63 8.43
C THR A 52 -14.51 6.33 7.67
N LYS A 53 -14.54 5.18 8.36
CA LYS A 53 -14.28 3.86 7.76
C LYS A 53 -15.07 2.76 8.46
N LYS A 54 -16.03 2.18 7.73
CA LYS A 54 -16.82 1.03 8.21
C LYS A 54 -15.98 -0.20 8.55
N LEU A 55 -14.81 -0.35 7.91
CA LEU A 55 -13.89 -1.46 8.19
C LEU A 55 -13.29 -1.38 9.61
N ASP A 56 -13.09 -0.18 10.14
CA ASP A 56 -12.48 0.03 11.45
C ASP A 56 -13.50 -0.19 12.59
N MET A 57 -14.79 -0.22 12.28
CA MET A 57 -15.85 -0.56 13.22
C MET A 57 -15.89 -2.05 13.55
N ILE A 58 -15.48 -2.91 12.62
CA ILE A 58 -15.48 -4.37 12.77
C ILE A 58 -14.60 -4.82 13.94
N PRO A 59 -13.30 -4.46 14.01
CA PRO A 59 -12.45 -4.86 15.13
C PRO A 59 -12.93 -4.25 16.45
N PHE A 60 -13.44 -3.01 16.45
CA PHE A 60 -13.99 -2.38 17.65
C PHE A 60 -15.17 -3.16 18.23
N LEU A 61 -16.19 -3.43 17.41
CA LEU A 61 -17.37 -4.17 17.84
C LEU A 61 -17.06 -5.62 18.18
N ALA A 62 -16.21 -6.28 17.39
CA ALA A 62 -15.81 -7.66 17.64
C ALA A 62 -15.05 -7.80 18.97
N THR A 63 -14.14 -6.87 19.28
CA THR A 63 -13.39 -6.86 20.55
C THR A 63 -14.32 -6.59 21.72
N ALA A 64 -15.26 -5.63 21.59
CA ALA A 64 -16.23 -5.33 22.63
C ALA A 64 -17.14 -6.54 22.94
N LEU A 65 -17.65 -7.21 21.91
CA LEU A 65 -18.45 -8.43 22.09
C LEU A 65 -17.60 -9.58 22.64
N ALA A 66 -16.36 -9.75 22.18
CA ALA A 66 -15.47 -10.78 22.68
C ALA A 66 -15.17 -10.61 24.17
N CYS A 67 -14.87 -9.39 24.64
CA CYS A 67 -14.66 -9.10 26.07
C CYS A 67 -15.95 -9.24 26.92
N LEU A 68 -17.13 -9.17 26.31
CA LEU A 68 -18.41 -9.34 27.01
C LEU A 68 -18.77 -10.82 27.19
N PHE A 69 -18.49 -11.66 26.19
CA PHE A 69 -18.81 -13.09 26.21
C PHE A 69 -17.67 -13.98 26.75
N TYR A 70 -16.42 -13.52 26.63
CA TYR A 70 -15.21 -14.22 27.08
C TYR A 70 -14.41 -13.37 28.07
N GLU A 71 -13.38 -13.94 28.68
CA GLU A 71 -12.43 -13.20 29.52
C GLU A 71 -11.63 -12.17 28.72
N LEU A 72 -11.15 -11.14 29.42
CA LEU A 72 -10.43 -10.00 28.86
C LEU A 72 -9.22 -10.43 28.00
N ASP A 73 -8.51 -11.47 28.43
CA ASP A 73 -7.31 -11.98 27.75
C ASP A 73 -7.63 -12.47 26.33
N TYR A 74 -8.72 -13.22 26.17
CA TYR A 74 -9.17 -13.70 24.85
C TYR A 74 -9.73 -12.56 23.99
N GLY A 75 -10.43 -11.60 24.61
CA GLY A 75 -10.96 -10.43 23.90
C GLY A 75 -9.85 -9.63 23.21
N ILE A 76 -8.75 -9.37 23.91
CA ILE A 76 -7.58 -8.68 23.37
C ILE A 76 -6.96 -9.48 22.22
N LEU A 77 -6.79 -10.79 22.39
CA LEU A 77 -6.21 -11.66 21.36
C LEU A 77 -7.03 -11.66 20.07
N VAL A 78 -8.36 -11.75 20.19
CA VAL A 78 -9.29 -11.68 19.05
C VAL A 78 -9.22 -10.31 18.37
N GLY A 79 -9.18 -9.21 19.13
CA GLY A 79 -9.05 -7.87 18.58
C GLY A 79 -7.78 -7.67 17.76
N ILE A 80 -6.64 -8.14 18.28
CA ILE A 80 -5.36 -8.11 17.55
C ILE A 80 -5.43 -8.95 16.28
N GLY A 81 -6.00 -10.17 16.37
CA GLY A 81 -6.15 -11.06 15.23
C GLY A 81 -6.97 -10.43 14.10
N ILE A 82 -8.15 -9.89 14.41
CA ILE A 82 -9.04 -9.25 13.43
C ILE A 82 -8.38 -8.02 12.81
N ASN A 83 -7.76 -7.16 13.63
CA ASN A 83 -7.07 -5.99 13.12
C ASN A 83 -5.91 -6.38 12.18
N CYS A 84 -5.13 -7.40 12.54
CA CYS A 84 -4.07 -7.92 11.70
C CYS A 84 -4.61 -8.48 10.37
N CYS A 85 -5.69 -9.26 10.40
CA CYS A 85 -6.33 -9.77 9.19
C CYS A 85 -6.81 -8.64 8.26
N ILE A 86 -7.42 -7.59 8.81
CA ILE A 86 -7.88 -6.43 8.03
C ILE A 86 -6.69 -5.68 7.42
N LEU A 87 -5.64 -5.45 8.19
CA LEU A 87 -4.42 -4.79 7.69
C LEU A 87 -3.75 -5.59 6.58
N LEU A 88 -3.64 -6.91 6.74
CA LEU A 88 -3.12 -7.80 5.70
C LEU A 88 -3.97 -7.75 4.44
N TYR A 89 -5.30 -7.75 4.58
CA TYR A 89 -6.21 -7.61 3.45
C TYR A 89 -6.01 -6.29 2.71
N LEU A 90 -5.89 -5.17 3.43
CA LEU A 90 -5.64 -3.84 2.87
C LEU A 90 -4.29 -3.76 2.12
N ILE A 91 -3.26 -4.42 2.64
CA ILE A 91 -1.95 -4.48 1.97
C ILE A 91 -2.04 -5.36 0.70
N SER A 92 -2.78 -6.47 0.76
CA SER A 92 -2.91 -7.42 -0.35
C SER A 92 -3.68 -6.87 -1.55
N SER A 93 -4.65 -5.97 -1.33
CA SER A 93 -5.50 -5.42 -2.37
C SER A 93 -5.18 -3.94 -2.60
N PRO A 94 -4.25 -3.62 -3.52
CA PRO A 94 -3.94 -2.23 -3.83
C PRO A 94 -5.14 -1.51 -4.47
N GLY A 95 -5.27 -0.23 -4.17
CA GLY A 95 -6.10 0.68 -4.97
C GLY A 95 -5.53 0.72 -6.38
N LEU A 96 -6.29 0.17 -7.33
CA LEU A 96 -5.94 0.14 -8.75
C LEU A 96 -6.96 0.98 -9.50
N SER A 97 -6.47 1.96 -10.24
CA SER A 97 -7.28 2.77 -11.15
C SER A 97 -6.73 2.63 -12.55
N ALA A 98 -7.60 2.39 -13.54
CA ALA A 98 -7.22 2.43 -14.95
C ALA A 98 -7.94 3.57 -15.65
N GLU A 99 -7.16 4.35 -16.39
CA GLU A 99 -7.64 5.35 -17.33
C GLU A 99 -7.30 4.89 -18.75
N GLU A 100 -8.33 4.74 -19.58
CA GLU A 100 -8.15 4.48 -21.01
C GLU A 100 -7.95 5.81 -21.73
N MET A 101 -6.87 5.92 -22.50
CA MET A 101 -6.56 7.13 -23.25
C MET A 101 -6.13 6.78 -24.67
N GLN A 102 -6.57 7.56 -25.65
CA GLN A 102 -6.04 7.48 -27.01
C GLN A 102 -4.92 8.50 -27.15
N LEU A 103 -3.69 8.03 -27.30
CA LEU A 103 -2.52 8.88 -27.50
C LEU A 103 -1.82 8.51 -28.80
N ALA A 104 -1.52 9.51 -29.63
CA ALA A 104 -0.77 9.35 -30.88
C ALA A 104 -1.35 8.29 -31.86
N GLY A 105 -2.67 8.02 -31.79
CA GLY A 105 -3.37 7.02 -32.60
C GLY A 105 -3.30 5.59 -32.04
N LEU A 106 -2.76 5.41 -30.83
CA LEU A 106 -2.66 4.13 -30.12
C LEU A 106 -3.65 4.12 -28.96
N SER A 107 -4.26 2.97 -28.69
CA SER A 107 -5.07 2.74 -27.48
C SER A 107 -4.16 2.38 -26.30
N VAL A 108 -4.09 3.30 -25.33
CA VAL A 108 -3.23 3.17 -24.16
C VAL A 108 -4.07 2.93 -22.92
N LEU A 109 -3.74 1.87 -22.17
CA LEU A 109 -4.28 1.62 -20.84
C LEU A 109 -3.29 2.15 -19.79
N LEU A 110 -3.61 3.27 -19.15
CA LEU A 110 -2.83 3.82 -18.05
C LEU A 110 -3.30 3.21 -16.73
N VAL A 111 -2.45 2.43 -16.10
CA VAL A 111 -2.70 1.79 -14.80
C VAL A 111 -1.99 2.60 -13.71
N LYS A 112 -2.76 3.23 -12.84
CA LYS A 112 -2.26 3.94 -11.66
C LYS A 112 -2.34 3.02 -10.44
N VAL A 113 -1.23 2.94 -9.71
CA VAL A 113 -1.12 2.17 -8.48
C VAL A 113 -1.02 3.15 -7.31
N ASP A 114 -1.98 3.07 -6.38
CA ASP A 114 -2.07 4.02 -5.27
C ASP A 114 -1.16 3.68 -4.08
N GLN A 115 -0.44 2.56 -4.11
CA GLN A 115 0.41 2.13 -2.99
C GLN A 115 1.65 1.35 -3.43
N SER A 116 2.62 1.21 -2.52
CA SER A 116 3.79 0.35 -2.75
C SER A 116 3.37 -1.09 -3.00
N LEU A 117 4.08 -1.76 -3.90
CA LEU A 117 3.79 -3.14 -4.27
C LEU A 117 4.56 -4.10 -3.37
N ALA A 118 3.83 -4.92 -2.63
CA ALA A 118 4.36 -6.14 -2.04
C ALA A 118 4.11 -7.32 -2.99
N PHE A 119 4.64 -8.50 -2.66
CA PHE A 119 4.43 -9.72 -3.46
C PHE A 119 2.95 -10.00 -3.75
N SER A 120 2.10 -9.99 -2.71
CA SER A 120 0.65 -10.24 -2.87
C SER A 120 -0.04 -9.17 -3.71
N SER A 121 0.34 -7.90 -3.52
CA SER A 121 -0.25 -6.76 -4.24
C SER A 121 0.16 -6.75 -5.71
N ALA A 122 1.38 -7.18 -6.03
CA ALA A 122 1.87 -7.32 -7.39
C ALA A 122 1.17 -8.45 -8.15
N GLU A 123 0.90 -9.58 -7.50
CA GLU A 123 0.09 -10.66 -8.12
C GLU A 123 -1.34 -10.20 -8.38
N CYS A 124 -1.95 -9.49 -7.44
CA CYS A 124 -3.27 -8.89 -7.63
C CYS A 124 -3.28 -7.89 -8.80
N LEU A 125 -2.24 -7.05 -8.92
CA LEU A 125 -2.05 -6.13 -10.05
C LEU A 125 -1.99 -6.88 -11.39
N ARG A 126 -1.21 -7.96 -11.47
CA ARG A 126 -1.12 -8.80 -12.67
C ARG A 126 -2.48 -9.37 -13.06
N ASP A 127 -3.14 -10.05 -12.13
CA ASP A 127 -4.46 -10.65 -12.36
C ASP A 127 -5.50 -9.61 -12.79
N TRP A 128 -5.43 -8.43 -12.18
CA TRP A 128 -6.33 -7.33 -12.50
C TRP A 128 -6.08 -6.77 -13.91
N ILE A 129 -4.82 -6.54 -14.29
CA ILE A 129 -4.44 -6.11 -15.64
C ILE A 129 -4.91 -7.14 -16.67
N LEU A 130 -4.62 -8.43 -16.44
CA LEU A 130 -5.01 -9.50 -17.37
C LEU A 130 -6.52 -9.59 -17.54
N LYS A 131 -7.29 -9.54 -16.45
CA LYS A 131 -8.77 -9.50 -16.51
C LYS A 131 -9.28 -8.27 -17.27
N ARG A 132 -8.65 -7.11 -17.09
CA ARG A 132 -9.06 -5.86 -17.75
C ARG A 132 -8.81 -5.92 -19.25
N VAL A 133 -7.65 -6.46 -19.62
CA VAL A 133 -7.23 -6.67 -21.00
C VAL A 133 -8.12 -7.70 -21.70
N ASP A 134 -8.50 -8.79 -21.02
CA ASP A 134 -9.42 -9.80 -21.57
C ASP A 134 -10.84 -9.27 -21.83
N GLN A 135 -11.28 -8.24 -21.10
CA GLN A 135 -12.61 -7.65 -21.26
C GLN A 135 -12.67 -6.59 -22.36
N ARG A 136 -11.54 -6.18 -22.93
CA ARG A 136 -11.43 -5.06 -23.85
C ARG A 136 -10.66 -5.47 -25.09
N ASP A 137 -11.36 -5.57 -26.22
CA ASP A 137 -10.72 -5.69 -27.51
C ASP A 137 -10.12 -4.33 -27.90
N ASN A 138 -8.87 -4.33 -28.38
CA ASN A 138 -8.14 -3.16 -28.90
C ASN A 138 -7.33 -2.34 -27.88
N ILE A 139 -6.56 -2.95 -26.98
CA ILE A 139 -5.47 -2.26 -26.23
C ILE A 139 -4.13 -2.64 -26.87
N GLU A 140 -3.32 -1.67 -27.29
CA GLU A 140 -2.00 -1.93 -27.90
C GLU A 140 -0.84 -1.69 -26.93
N LEU A 141 -1.00 -0.76 -25.98
CA LEU A 141 0.04 -0.36 -25.03
C LEU A 141 -0.53 -0.27 -23.60
N VAL A 142 0.09 -0.98 -22.66
CA VAL A 142 -0.20 -0.87 -21.22
C VAL A 142 0.90 -0.04 -20.57
N VAL A 143 0.53 1.07 -19.94
CA VAL A 143 1.45 1.94 -19.20
C VAL A 143 1.16 1.81 -17.71
N ILE A 144 2.13 1.38 -16.92
CA ILE A 144 2.03 1.35 -15.46
C ILE A 144 2.70 2.59 -14.89
N ASP A 145 1.94 3.38 -14.16
CA ASP A 145 2.40 4.56 -13.44
C ASP A 145 2.90 4.17 -12.05
N GLY A 146 4.21 4.30 -11.86
CA GLY A 146 4.92 3.90 -10.65
C GLY A 146 5.19 5.02 -9.66
N GLN A 147 4.55 6.19 -9.82
CA GLN A 147 4.82 7.37 -8.98
C GLN A 147 4.66 7.08 -7.46
N ASN A 148 3.69 6.24 -7.09
CA ASN A 148 3.42 5.89 -5.69
C ASN A 148 4.08 4.56 -5.24
N ILE A 149 4.94 3.99 -6.08
CA ILE A 149 5.65 2.74 -5.78
C ILE A 149 7.03 3.09 -5.19
N HIS A 150 7.13 3.08 -3.86
CA HIS A 150 8.37 3.41 -3.15
C HIS A 150 9.26 2.21 -2.85
N PHE A 151 8.65 1.02 -2.79
CA PHE A 151 9.35 -0.22 -2.49
C PHE A 151 8.96 -1.31 -3.49
N ALA A 152 9.98 -2.01 -3.99
CA ALA A 152 9.83 -3.23 -4.78
C ALA A 152 10.97 -4.17 -4.41
N ASP A 153 10.62 -5.41 -4.09
CA ASP A 153 11.58 -6.47 -3.82
C ASP A 153 11.84 -7.31 -5.09
N THR A 154 12.68 -8.34 -4.96
CA THR A 154 12.95 -9.27 -6.06
C THR A 154 11.72 -10.05 -6.48
N THR A 155 10.73 -10.23 -5.61
CA THR A 155 9.52 -10.97 -5.93
C THR A 155 8.58 -10.14 -6.79
N VAL A 156 8.37 -8.87 -6.44
CA VAL A 156 7.63 -7.89 -7.24
C VAL A 156 8.26 -7.74 -8.62
N ALA A 157 9.58 -7.63 -8.69
CA ALA A 157 10.31 -7.56 -9.96
C ALA A 157 10.10 -8.79 -10.86
N LYS A 158 10.02 -10.01 -10.29
CA LYS A 158 9.68 -11.22 -11.06
C LYS A 158 8.24 -11.18 -11.56
N ASN A 159 7.32 -10.64 -10.76
CA ASN A 159 5.94 -10.49 -11.17
C ASN A 159 5.82 -9.53 -12.38
N PHE A 160 6.54 -8.40 -12.39
CA PHE A 160 6.60 -7.51 -13.56
C PHE A 160 7.16 -8.18 -14.83
N VAL A 161 8.18 -9.03 -14.68
CA VAL A 161 8.68 -9.83 -15.82
C VAL A 161 7.59 -10.78 -16.33
N SER A 162 6.84 -11.39 -15.43
CA SER A 162 5.72 -12.28 -15.79
C SER A 162 4.60 -11.52 -16.50
N ILE A 163 4.28 -10.30 -16.04
CA ILE A 163 3.32 -9.39 -16.72
C ILE A 163 3.81 -9.07 -18.14
N GLU A 164 5.10 -8.75 -18.34
CA GLU A 164 5.63 -8.47 -19.67
C GLU A 164 5.54 -9.68 -20.60
N GLU A 165 5.87 -10.87 -20.10
CA GLU A 165 5.79 -12.12 -20.86
C GLU A 165 4.35 -12.44 -21.27
N ASP A 166 3.38 -12.29 -20.34
CA ASP A 166 1.96 -12.51 -20.61
C ASP A 166 1.39 -11.51 -21.63
N LEU A 167 1.76 -10.24 -21.52
CA LEU A 167 1.32 -9.19 -22.46
C LEU A 167 1.96 -9.39 -23.85
N ARG A 168 3.23 -9.82 -23.90
CA ARG A 168 3.93 -10.08 -25.16
C ARG A 168 3.31 -11.23 -25.94
N ILE A 169 2.88 -12.31 -25.27
CA ILE A 169 2.15 -13.42 -25.91
C ILE A 169 0.90 -12.92 -26.63
N ARG A 170 0.23 -11.93 -26.04
CA ARG A 170 -0.99 -11.31 -26.57
C ARG A 170 -0.71 -10.14 -27.54
N ARG A 171 0.54 -9.96 -27.98
CA ARG A 171 1.03 -8.88 -28.87
C ARG A 171 0.84 -7.46 -28.31
N MET A 172 0.66 -7.33 -27.00
CA MET A 172 0.65 -6.03 -26.32
C MET A 172 2.04 -5.69 -25.82
N ARG A 173 2.30 -4.39 -25.68
CA ARG A 173 3.57 -3.90 -25.13
C ARG A 173 3.33 -3.29 -23.75
N LEU A 174 4.27 -3.50 -22.85
CA LEU A 174 4.29 -2.92 -21.52
C LEU A 174 5.23 -1.72 -21.48
N MET A 175 4.88 -0.70 -20.69
CA MET A 175 5.73 0.46 -20.42
C MET A 175 5.62 0.85 -18.94
N LEU A 176 6.75 1.13 -18.32
CA LEU A 176 6.86 1.52 -16.92
C LEU A 176 7.21 3.00 -16.85
N TRP A 177 6.34 3.81 -16.26
CA TRP A 177 6.46 5.28 -16.24
C TRP A 177 6.58 5.80 -14.80
N ARG A 178 7.49 6.77 -14.57
CA ARG A 178 7.67 7.50 -13.28
C ARG A 178 7.98 6.63 -12.04
N PHE A 179 8.88 5.66 -12.18
CA PHE A 179 9.36 4.89 -11.03
C PHE A 179 10.47 5.63 -10.24
N GLU A 180 10.46 5.51 -8.91
CA GLU A 180 11.53 6.02 -8.05
C GLU A 180 12.86 5.31 -8.36
N SER A 181 13.98 6.03 -8.31
CA SER A 181 15.32 5.49 -8.64
C SER A 181 15.66 4.21 -7.86
N LYS A 182 15.29 4.12 -6.58
CA LYS A 182 15.54 2.92 -5.75
C LYS A 182 14.86 1.67 -6.32
N VAL A 183 13.60 1.83 -6.73
CA VAL A 183 12.78 0.76 -7.33
C VAL A 183 13.30 0.44 -8.74
N ALA A 184 13.66 1.45 -9.52
CA ALA A 184 14.30 1.27 -10.82
C ALA A 184 15.60 0.44 -10.72
N PHE A 185 16.46 0.73 -9.73
CA PHE A 185 17.68 -0.04 -9.48
C PHE A 185 17.38 -1.49 -9.07
N ALA A 186 16.32 -1.74 -8.30
CA ALA A 186 15.91 -3.10 -7.94
C ALA A 186 15.51 -3.91 -9.18
N PHE A 187 14.75 -3.32 -10.10
CA PHE A 187 14.39 -3.96 -11.38
C PHE A 187 15.62 -4.19 -12.28
N LEU A 188 16.49 -3.19 -12.44
CA LEU A 188 17.69 -3.29 -13.25
C LEU A 188 18.67 -4.34 -12.72
N ARG A 189 18.76 -4.53 -11.41
CA ARG A 189 19.63 -5.55 -10.80
C ARG A 189 19.20 -6.97 -11.16
N MET A 190 17.92 -7.19 -11.47
CA MET A 190 17.41 -8.50 -11.87
C MET A 190 17.63 -8.79 -13.35
N ARG A 191 17.07 -7.98 -14.25
CA ARG A 191 17.17 -8.16 -15.72
C ARG A 191 17.36 -6.83 -16.42
N LYS A 192 18.62 -6.40 -16.53
CA LYS A 192 19.01 -5.13 -17.16
C LYS A 192 18.36 -4.94 -18.54
N GLU A 193 18.45 -5.94 -19.42
CA GLU A 193 18.05 -5.77 -20.83
C GLU A 193 16.56 -5.50 -21.02
N LEU A 194 15.68 -6.16 -20.25
CA LEU A 194 14.23 -5.95 -20.35
C LEU A 194 13.84 -4.60 -19.73
N PHE A 195 14.29 -4.32 -18.51
CA PHE A 195 13.83 -3.14 -17.77
C PHE A 195 14.39 -1.84 -18.33
N ILE A 196 15.55 -1.83 -18.99
CA ILE A 196 16.07 -0.65 -19.70
C ILE A 196 15.12 -0.20 -20.82
N THR A 197 14.49 -1.15 -21.51
CA THR A 197 13.52 -0.84 -22.59
C THR A 197 12.17 -0.40 -22.03
N LEU A 198 11.78 -0.94 -20.87
CA LEU A 198 10.48 -0.69 -20.25
C LEU A 198 10.42 0.61 -19.43
N LEU A 199 11.49 0.98 -18.71
CA LEU A 199 11.50 2.15 -17.84
C LEU A 199 11.62 3.46 -18.64
N ARG A 200 10.75 4.42 -18.31
CA ARG A 200 10.80 5.79 -18.83
C ARG A 200 10.58 6.80 -17.70
N ALA A 201 11.47 7.78 -17.63
CA ALA A 201 11.46 8.87 -16.66
C ALA A 201 10.93 10.19 -17.25
N ASP A 202 10.19 10.12 -18.35
CA ASP A 202 9.70 11.29 -19.07
C ASP A 202 8.64 12.06 -18.27
N VAL A 203 8.64 13.40 -18.35
CA VAL A 203 7.78 14.26 -17.52
C VAL A 203 6.31 14.24 -17.98
N LEU A 204 6.05 14.20 -19.29
CA LEU A 204 4.69 14.08 -19.85
C LEU A 204 4.47 12.70 -20.47
N LEU A 205 3.32 12.09 -20.18
CA LEU A 205 2.86 10.83 -20.79
C LEU A 205 2.78 10.94 -22.32
N GLN A 206 2.34 12.09 -22.84
CA GLN A 206 2.24 12.34 -24.28
C GLN A 206 3.61 12.30 -24.97
N ASP A 207 4.61 12.94 -24.36
CA ASP A 207 5.98 12.91 -24.89
C ASP A 207 6.60 11.54 -24.76
N ALA A 208 6.26 10.77 -23.72
CA ALA A 208 6.75 9.42 -23.50
C ALA A 208 6.20 8.45 -24.55
N VAL A 209 4.89 8.52 -24.85
CA VAL A 209 4.22 7.72 -25.88
C VAL A 209 4.63 8.15 -27.29
N ALA A 210 4.76 9.46 -27.54
CA ALA A 210 5.25 9.98 -28.83
C ALA A 210 6.71 9.56 -29.06
N ARG A 211 7.57 9.66 -28.06
CA ARG A 211 8.95 9.16 -28.12
C ARG A 211 9.01 7.66 -28.33
N TRP A 212 8.13 6.88 -27.72
CA TRP A 212 8.04 5.44 -27.96
C TRP A 212 7.68 5.09 -29.41
N LYS A 213 6.77 5.85 -30.03
CA LYS A 213 6.42 5.69 -31.45
C LYS A 213 7.62 5.93 -32.37
N HIS A 214 8.58 6.77 -31.95
CA HIS A 214 9.76 7.15 -32.73
C HIS A 214 11.07 6.44 -32.34
N LEU A 215 11.20 5.91 -31.12
CA LEU A 215 12.44 5.32 -30.59
C LEU A 215 12.43 3.79 -30.72
N ASN A 216 12.80 3.35 -31.92
CA ASN A 216 13.46 2.07 -32.16
C ASN A 216 14.97 2.18 -31.77
N TYR A 217 15.28 2.77 -30.60
CA TYR A 217 16.62 3.30 -30.33
C TYR A 217 17.07 3.15 -28.85
N GLN A 218 18.28 2.60 -28.64
CA GLN A 218 18.81 2.21 -27.32
C GLN A 218 19.31 3.39 -26.47
N VAL A 219 19.18 3.23 -25.14
CA VAL A 219 19.67 4.16 -24.10
C VAL A 219 20.87 3.52 -23.39
N THR A 220 22.02 4.18 -23.38
CA THR A 220 23.22 3.74 -22.65
C THR A 220 23.42 4.55 -21.36
N TRP A 221 23.72 3.86 -20.27
CA TRP A 221 23.96 4.43 -18.93
C TRP A 221 25.47 4.46 -18.62
N ASP A 222 25.97 5.56 -18.04
CA ASP A 222 27.31 5.59 -17.43
C ASP A 222 27.28 4.86 -16.06
N SER A 223 28.41 4.29 -15.69
CA SER A 223 28.74 3.63 -14.42
C SER A 223 28.45 4.46 -13.15
N SER A 224 28.11 5.75 -13.30
CA SER A 224 27.74 6.70 -12.24
C SER A 224 26.24 7.01 -12.16
N GLY A 225 25.38 6.44 -13.02
CA GLY A 225 23.93 6.60 -12.97
C GLY A 225 23.38 7.92 -13.51
N VAL A 226 24.18 8.73 -14.21
CA VAL A 226 23.76 10.00 -14.82
C VAL A 226 23.59 9.85 -16.35
N LEU A 227 22.50 10.38 -16.90
CA LEU A 227 22.17 10.36 -18.33
C LEU A 227 23.11 11.30 -19.12
N ARG A 228 23.92 10.77 -20.05
CA ARG A 228 24.90 11.56 -20.83
C ARG A 228 24.49 11.91 -22.27
N GLY A 229 23.29 11.55 -22.72
CA GLY A 229 22.76 11.98 -24.02
C GLY A 229 22.39 10.85 -24.97
N VAL A 230 21.79 11.23 -26.10
CA VAL A 230 21.17 10.36 -27.12
C VAL A 230 22.06 10.37 -28.36
N THR A 231 22.57 9.22 -28.79
CA THR A 231 23.40 9.10 -30.02
C THR A 231 22.69 8.27 -31.07
N VAL A 232 22.41 8.84 -32.24
CA VAL A 232 21.70 8.22 -33.38
C VAL A 232 22.61 7.28 -34.18
N ILE A 233 22.11 6.11 -34.57
CA ILE A 233 22.68 5.13 -35.50
C ILE A 233 21.56 4.92 -36.50
N GLY A 234 21.52 5.82 -37.48
CA GLY A 234 20.83 5.53 -38.71
C GLY A 234 21.61 4.40 -39.39
N GLY A 235 20.95 3.27 -39.63
CA GLY A 235 21.48 2.27 -40.56
C GLY A 235 21.52 2.91 -41.95
N GLY A 236 22.73 3.28 -42.41
CA GLY A 236 22.96 3.69 -43.79
C GLY A 236 24.08 4.70 -43.99
N GLY A 237 25.33 4.27 -43.87
CA GLY A 237 26.48 4.87 -44.58
C GLY A 237 27.18 6.04 -43.88
N LEU A 238 28.52 5.98 -43.84
CA LEU A 238 29.38 7.13 -43.63
C LEU A 238 28.93 8.31 -44.51
N ARG A 239 28.52 9.43 -43.90
CA ARG A 239 28.88 10.77 -44.38
C ARG A 239 29.08 11.71 -43.20
N THR A 240 30.29 12.24 -43.15
CA THR A 240 30.71 13.39 -42.36
C THR A 240 29.93 14.64 -42.76
N CYS A 241 29.41 15.37 -41.78
CA CYS A 241 29.44 16.83 -41.69
C CYS A 241 29.27 17.21 -40.21
#